data_AF-A0A953Y2E7-F1
#
_entry.id   AF-A0A953Y2E7-F1
#
_cell.length_a   1.000
_cell.length_b   1.000
_cell.length_c   1.000
_cell.angle_alpha   90.00
_cell.angle_beta   90.00
_cell.angle_gamma   90.00
#
_symmetry.space_group_name_H-M   'P 1'
#
loop_
_entity.id
_entity.type
_entity.pdbx_description
1 polymer ?
#
loop_
_entity_poly.entity_id
_entity_poly.type
_entity_poly.pdbx_seq_one_letter_code
_entity_poly.pdbx_strand_id
1 'polypeptide(L)'
;MGNRTLDKARDCVQKKNFEYAVHWYLQHLKASPDDVEARKELRAAERSQKRLGGKKGFFGKAKLKMLESKAAVIRVNTKDPEKTMIQCEELLKQDPDLVPALLRLGEAASHAKHEEVAIMAFEDALTVDKNCKEGLRLLGHVYQANDQLDKALKCFQRLNKIDPKDKEAMEQVKNLPARMTSRKVQEGVQAGGYQNLIDKDEAHKLARRSTRVRTAEQALERIADVEEDLKKDPGNVALMKQLAELCVKADQPAEAIAWCDRALEAEPKNEQMQSMKGDLVLKRQEKLVAKLEAAARKDQAKYKARWAQAKKQYVAMQIQEFQRRVAAKPTEYSLRFALGKVLYDSNQIDEAIPELQKAKSDPTKKAEAGYYLGRCFISKKIYKMAVREFKTAAEDLFEMEGIKKEITYYLARIYEQAGQKANAIAEYESIAEVDFNYRDVTQRLENLS
;
A
#
# COMPACT_ATOMS: atom_id res chain seq x y z
N MET A 1 42.36 39.44 13.55
CA MET A 1 42.42 39.23 15.01
C MET A 1 41.87 37.86 15.46
N GLY A 2 40.98 37.20 14.69
CA GLY A 2 40.35 35.92 15.06
C GLY A 2 41.30 34.73 15.32
N ASN A 3 42.33 34.52 14.49
CA ASN A 3 43.25 33.38 14.70
C ASN A 3 43.98 33.42 16.05
N ARG A 4 44.31 34.63 16.56
CA ARG A 4 45.03 34.77 17.84
C ARG A 4 44.16 34.42 19.06
N THR A 5 42.84 34.57 18.97
CA THR A 5 41.91 34.16 20.04
C THR A 5 41.65 32.66 20.03
N LEU A 6 41.58 32.05 18.85
CA LEU A 6 41.41 30.60 18.69
C LEU A 6 42.65 29.82 19.18
N ASP A 7 43.86 30.27 18.84
CA ASP A 7 45.10 29.63 19.30
C ASP A 7 45.24 29.69 20.83
N LYS A 8 44.86 30.81 21.45
CA LYS A 8 44.81 30.94 22.91
C LYS A 8 43.81 29.98 23.54
N ALA A 9 42.64 29.80 22.92
CA ALA A 9 41.62 28.87 23.40
C ALA A 9 42.18 27.43 23.40
N ARG A 10 42.81 27.01 22.30
CA ARG A 10 43.42 25.68 22.14
C ARG A 10 44.59 25.44 23.11
N ASP A 11 45.46 26.42 23.33
CA ASP A 11 46.54 26.34 24.34
C ASP A 11 45.96 26.17 25.76
N CYS A 12 44.87 26.87 26.08
CA CYS A 12 44.17 26.69 27.36
C CYS A 12 43.59 25.27 27.51
N VAL A 13 43.05 24.68 26.43
CA VAL A 13 42.57 23.28 26.44
C VAL A 13 43.73 22.31 26.69
N GLN A 14 44.88 22.48 26.04
CA GLN A 14 46.07 21.64 26.26
C GLN A 14 46.55 21.71 27.72
N LYS A 15 46.49 22.90 28.33
CA LYS A 15 46.79 23.13 29.74
C LYS A 15 45.68 22.70 30.70
N LYS A 16 44.59 22.08 30.19
CA LYS A 16 43.38 21.67 30.94
C LYS A 16 42.68 22.83 31.67
N ASN A 17 42.94 24.06 31.25
CA ASN A 17 42.28 25.25 31.77
C ASN A 17 41.01 25.56 30.97
N PHE A 18 39.98 24.74 31.18
CA PHE A 18 38.77 24.76 30.36
C PHE A 18 37.94 26.03 30.54
N GLU A 19 37.95 26.67 31.71
CA GLU A 19 37.20 27.91 31.95
C GLU A 19 37.72 29.07 31.07
N TYR A 20 39.05 29.22 31.01
CA TYR A 20 39.67 30.21 30.13
C TYR A 20 39.57 29.81 28.66
N ALA A 21 39.61 28.51 28.34
CA ALA A 21 39.37 28.05 26.97
C ALA A 21 37.97 28.47 26.48
N VAL A 22 36.93 28.21 27.27
CA VAL A 22 35.55 28.61 26.97
C VAL A 22 35.43 30.11 26.77
N HIS A 23 36.07 30.92 27.62
CA HIS A 23 36.10 32.37 27.43
C HIS A 23 36.68 32.78 26.07
N TRP A 24 37.84 32.24 25.68
CA TRP A 24 38.50 32.58 24.42
C TRP A 24 37.75 32.08 23.19
N TYR A 25 37.14 30.89 23.25
CA TYR A 25 36.25 30.40 22.18
C TYR A 25 35.04 31.32 22.00
N LEU A 26 34.37 31.74 23.08
CA LEU A 26 33.23 32.66 22.98
C LEU A 26 33.63 34.03 22.43
N GLN A 27 34.83 34.53 22.74
CA GLN A 27 35.34 35.77 22.15
C GLN A 27 35.62 35.62 20.65
N HIS A 28 36.16 34.47 20.22
CA HIS A 28 36.37 34.15 18.80
C HIS A 28 35.03 34.09 18.05
N LEU A 29 34.05 33.38 18.59
CA LEU A 29 32.73 33.19 17.96
C LEU A 29 31.88 34.46 17.88
N LYS A 30 32.19 35.50 18.66
CA LYS A 30 31.62 36.85 18.47
C LYS A 30 32.11 37.53 17.20
N ALA A 31 33.34 37.23 16.78
CA ALA A 31 33.94 37.78 15.56
C ALA A 31 33.74 36.86 14.34
N SER A 32 33.60 35.54 14.57
CA SER A 32 33.37 34.53 13.53
C SER A 32 32.20 33.62 13.92
N PRO A 33 30.94 34.09 13.76
CA PRO A 33 29.75 33.35 14.14
C PRO A 33 29.43 32.14 13.24
N ASP A 34 30.19 31.88 12.20
CA ASP A 34 30.04 30.75 11.28
C ASP A 34 31.05 29.62 11.53
N ASP A 35 32.05 29.84 12.41
CA ASP A 35 33.10 28.84 12.67
C ASP A 35 32.54 27.61 13.42
N VAL A 36 32.33 26.54 12.67
CA VAL A 36 31.76 25.27 13.16
C VAL A 36 32.76 24.51 14.02
N GLU A 37 34.04 24.49 13.62
CA GLU A 37 35.08 23.74 14.31
C GLU A 37 35.39 24.35 15.67
N ALA A 38 35.49 25.69 15.76
CA ALA A 38 35.62 26.38 17.03
C ALA A 38 34.43 26.11 17.97
N ARG A 39 33.21 25.96 17.44
CA ARG A 39 32.04 25.57 18.26
C ARG A 39 32.07 24.13 18.75
N LYS A 40 32.51 23.19 17.92
CA LYS A 40 32.71 21.79 18.33
C LYS A 40 33.75 21.71 19.45
N GLU A 41 34.87 22.42 19.29
CA GLU A 41 35.91 22.52 20.30
C GLU A 41 35.41 23.19 21.59
N LEU A 42 34.64 24.28 21.47
CA LEU A 42 33.97 24.93 22.60
C LEU A 42 33.09 23.94 23.37
N ARG A 43 32.19 23.23 22.69
CA ARG A 43 31.27 22.28 23.34
C ARG A 43 32.03 21.15 24.04
N ALA A 44 33.12 20.67 23.44
CA ALA A 44 34.01 19.69 24.05
C ALA A 44 34.70 20.24 25.32
N ALA A 45 35.14 21.50 25.30
CA ALA A 45 35.72 22.19 26.46
C ALA A 45 34.69 22.39 27.58
N GLU A 46 33.47 22.84 27.27
CA GLU A 46 32.37 23.02 28.24
C GLU A 46 31.99 21.69 28.91
N ARG A 47 31.86 20.61 28.13
CA ARG A 47 31.58 19.27 28.68
C ARG A 47 32.73 18.74 29.53
N SER A 48 33.96 19.09 29.21
CA SER A 48 35.14 18.73 30.01
C SER A 48 35.18 19.52 31.33
N GLN A 49 34.85 20.81 31.29
CA GLN A 49 34.67 21.65 32.47
C GLN A 49 33.54 21.11 33.38
N LYS A 50 32.38 20.78 32.80
CA LYS A 50 31.24 20.18 33.52
C LYS A 50 31.61 18.87 34.22
N ARG A 51 32.41 18.01 33.57
CA ARG A 51 32.89 16.74 34.14
C ARG A 51 33.82 16.93 35.34
N LEU A 52 34.67 17.96 35.32
CA LEU A 52 35.57 18.30 36.42
C LEU A 52 34.85 18.96 37.62
N GLY A 53 33.70 19.59 37.40
CA GLY A 53 32.94 20.34 38.41
C GLY A 53 32.11 19.52 39.42
N GLY A 54 32.20 18.19 39.44
CA GLY A 54 31.53 17.31 40.42
C GLY A 54 30.00 17.13 40.24
N LYS A 55 29.43 16.06 40.82
CA LYS A 55 27.98 15.74 40.74
C LYS A 55 27.16 16.74 41.55
N LYS A 56 26.30 17.54 40.90
CA LYS A 56 25.44 18.53 41.54
C LYS A 56 24.32 17.84 42.34
N GLY A 57 24.18 18.18 43.63
CA GLY A 57 23.07 17.79 44.50
C GLY A 57 21.74 18.50 44.16
N PHE A 58 20.75 18.47 45.08
CA PHE A 58 19.39 19.00 44.91
C PHE A 58 19.31 20.42 44.30
N PHE A 59 20.22 21.32 44.64
CA PHE A 59 20.34 22.68 44.08
C PHE A 59 20.64 22.71 42.56
N GLY A 60 21.24 21.67 42.00
CA GLY A 60 21.52 21.54 40.58
C GLY A 60 20.27 21.37 39.72
N LYS A 61 19.24 20.69 40.23
CA LYS A 61 17.97 20.47 39.51
C LYS A 61 17.14 21.75 39.40
N ALA A 62 17.12 22.59 40.44
CA ALA A 62 16.43 23.87 40.41
C ALA A 62 17.10 24.84 39.43
N LYS A 63 18.44 24.91 39.42
CA LYS A 63 19.20 25.71 38.44
C LYS A 63 18.99 25.21 37.01
N LEU A 64 18.98 23.90 36.79
CA LEU A 64 18.71 23.31 35.48
C LEU A 64 17.31 23.68 34.96
N LYS A 65 16.25 23.50 35.77
CA LYS A 65 14.89 23.91 35.39
C LYS A 65 14.78 25.39 35.06
N MET A 66 15.48 26.26 35.79
CA MET A 66 15.53 27.69 35.50
C MET A 66 16.25 27.99 34.16
N LEU A 67 17.31 27.24 33.84
CA LEU A 67 18.01 27.38 32.56
C LEU A 67 17.16 26.85 31.39
N GLU A 68 16.49 25.71 31.57
CA GLU A 68 15.51 25.17 30.62
C GLU A 68 14.39 26.18 30.34
N SER A 69 13.82 26.79 31.38
CA SER A 69 12.77 27.79 31.20
C SER A 69 13.27 29.04 30.50
N LYS A 70 14.49 29.51 30.83
CA LYS A 70 15.13 30.65 30.14
C LYS A 70 15.41 30.35 28.67
N ALA A 71 15.92 29.17 28.35
CA ALA A 71 16.20 28.76 26.97
C ALA A 71 14.92 28.58 26.15
N ALA A 72 13.88 27.97 26.75
CA ALA A 72 12.61 27.72 26.08
C ALA A 72 11.87 29.00 25.66
N VAL A 73 12.07 30.12 26.36
CA VAL A 73 11.43 31.41 26.04
C VAL A 73 12.27 32.31 25.12
N ILE A 74 13.49 31.90 24.73
CA ILE A 74 14.27 32.63 23.73
C ILE A 74 13.49 32.62 22.43
N ARG A 75 13.16 33.81 21.92
CA ARG A 75 12.61 33.99 20.58
C ARG A 75 13.75 34.29 19.63
N VAL A 76 13.87 33.51 18.56
CA VAL A 76 14.88 33.76 17.53
C VAL A 76 14.56 35.07 16.83
N ASN A 77 15.47 36.04 16.96
CA ASN A 77 15.33 37.32 16.28
C ASN A 77 15.79 37.17 14.82
N THR A 78 14.84 37.16 13.89
CA THR A 78 15.14 37.01 12.45
C THR A 78 15.89 38.21 11.86
N LYS A 79 15.90 39.37 12.52
CA LYS A 79 16.68 40.56 12.09
C LYS A 79 18.12 40.55 12.57
N ASP A 80 18.40 39.84 13.67
CA ASP A 80 19.73 39.73 14.26
C ASP A 80 19.90 38.30 14.86
N PRO A 81 20.04 37.30 13.98
CA PRO A 81 20.11 35.90 14.41
C PRO A 81 21.44 35.59 15.12
N GLU A 82 22.55 36.23 14.74
CA GLU A 82 23.86 36.00 15.35
C GLU A 82 23.92 36.43 16.82
N LYS A 83 23.23 37.52 17.18
CA LYS A 83 23.05 37.90 18.59
C LYS A 83 22.29 36.85 19.39
N THR A 84 21.30 36.20 18.77
CA THR A 84 20.57 35.08 19.39
C THR A 84 21.50 33.88 19.58
N MET A 85 22.39 33.60 18.63
CA MET A 85 23.40 32.54 18.76
C MET A 85 24.31 32.81 19.97
N ILE A 86 24.82 34.04 20.14
CA ILE A 86 25.64 34.42 21.30
C ILE A 86 24.87 34.24 22.61
N GLN A 87 23.59 34.64 22.65
CA GLN A 87 22.74 34.46 23.83
C GLN A 87 22.58 32.97 24.20
N CYS A 88 22.45 32.09 23.21
CA CYS A 88 22.37 30.66 23.43
C CYS A 88 23.70 30.10 23.97
N GLU A 89 24.84 30.54 23.44
CA GLU A 89 26.15 30.09 23.93
C GLU A 89 26.43 30.53 25.38
N GLU A 90 25.93 31.69 25.83
CA GLU A 90 26.03 32.08 27.25
C GLU A 90 25.19 31.19 28.19
N LEU A 91 24.11 30.58 27.68
CA LEU A 91 23.36 29.56 28.43
C LEU A 91 24.10 28.22 28.42
N LEU A 92 24.67 27.84 27.28
CA LEU A 92 25.37 26.57 27.12
C LEU A 92 26.71 26.52 27.87
N LYS A 93 27.34 27.68 28.07
CA LYS A 93 28.45 27.85 29.02
C LYS A 93 28.10 27.38 30.44
N GLN A 94 26.84 27.54 30.87
CA GLN A 94 26.38 27.12 32.19
C GLN A 94 25.95 25.65 32.21
N ASP A 95 25.37 25.17 31.11
CA ASP A 95 25.07 23.77 30.87
C ASP A 95 25.14 23.41 29.36
N PRO A 96 26.20 22.73 28.90
CA PRO A 96 26.40 22.39 27.48
C PRO A 96 25.40 21.37 26.93
N ASP A 97 24.68 20.67 27.78
CA ASP A 97 23.70 19.64 27.36
C ASP A 97 22.26 20.17 27.40
N LEU A 98 22.08 21.50 27.44
CA LEU A 98 20.77 22.13 27.51
C LEU A 98 20.05 22.07 26.15
N VAL A 99 19.27 21.01 25.93
CA VAL A 99 18.55 20.75 24.67
C VAL A 99 17.79 21.98 24.14
N PRO A 100 16.97 22.71 24.93
CA PRO A 100 16.27 23.88 24.41
C PRO A 100 17.19 24.99 23.89
N ALA A 101 18.38 25.19 24.50
CA ALA A 101 19.34 26.19 24.03
C ALA A 101 20.07 25.73 22.76
N LEU A 102 20.35 24.43 22.63
CA LEU A 102 20.89 23.84 21.40
C LEU A 102 19.91 23.96 20.23
N LEU A 103 18.61 23.75 20.47
CA LEU A 103 17.58 23.95 19.45
C LEU A 103 17.50 25.41 18.99
N ARG A 104 17.43 26.37 19.94
CA ARG A 104 17.37 27.80 19.61
C ARG A 104 18.65 28.30 18.94
N LEU A 105 19.81 27.76 19.32
CA LEU A 105 21.08 28.01 18.63
C LEU A 105 21.02 27.54 17.17
N GLY A 106 20.51 26.33 16.93
CA GLY A 106 20.37 25.78 15.57
C GLY A 106 19.40 26.56 14.70
N GLU A 107 18.25 26.97 15.25
CA GLU A 107 17.28 27.81 14.52
C GLU A 107 17.85 29.19 14.22
N ALA A 108 18.53 29.82 15.18
CA ALA A 108 19.20 31.10 14.96
C ALA A 108 20.27 30.99 13.88
N ALA A 109 21.10 29.94 13.93
CA ALA A 109 22.09 29.66 12.89
C ALA A 109 21.44 29.45 11.51
N SER A 110 20.32 28.72 11.44
CA SER A 110 19.58 28.52 10.19
C SER A 110 19.04 29.84 9.63
N HIS A 111 18.52 30.75 10.47
CA HIS A 111 18.11 32.09 10.05
C HIS A 111 19.28 32.98 9.62
N ALA A 112 20.47 32.79 10.23
CA ALA A 112 21.71 33.45 9.82
C ALA A 112 22.33 32.86 8.52
N LYS A 113 21.74 31.79 7.96
CA LYS A 113 22.30 30.99 6.86
C LYS A 113 23.62 30.28 7.18
N HIS A 114 23.92 30.11 8.47
CA HIS A 114 25.05 29.31 8.95
C HIS A 114 24.63 27.85 9.07
N GLU A 115 24.34 27.21 7.93
CA GLU A 115 23.68 25.90 7.87
C GLU A 115 24.46 24.79 8.56
N GLU A 116 25.79 24.78 8.46
CA GLU A 116 26.63 23.79 9.13
C GLU A 116 26.60 23.94 10.65
N VAL A 117 26.52 25.18 11.16
CA VAL A 117 26.34 25.46 12.58
C VAL A 117 24.97 24.99 13.05
N ALA A 118 23.93 25.19 12.23
CA ALA A 118 22.58 24.71 12.52
C ALA A 118 22.52 23.18 12.62
N ILE A 119 23.10 22.48 11.63
CA ILE A 119 23.22 21.01 11.63
C ILE A 119 23.95 20.54 12.89
N MET A 120 25.11 21.12 13.20
CA MET A 120 25.90 20.77 14.37
C MET A 120 25.10 20.93 15.68
N ALA A 121 24.41 22.07 15.86
CA ALA A 121 23.64 22.33 17.08
C ALA A 121 22.45 21.36 17.25
N PHE A 122 21.74 21.04 16.16
CA PHE A 122 20.64 20.07 16.20
C PHE A 122 21.12 18.62 16.39
N GLU A 123 22.22 18.22 15.74
CA GLU A 123 22.85 16.93 15.98
C GLU A 123 23.28 16.80 17.44
N ASP A 124 23.90 17.85 18.00
CA ASP A 124 24.32 17.89 19.40
C ASP A 124 23.11 17.78 20.35
N ALA A 125 22.01 18.47 20.07
CA ALA A 125 20.74 18.32 20.81
C ALA A 125 20.23 16.86 20.80
N LEU A 126 20.34 16.19 19.65
CA LEU A 126 19.92 14.78 19.48
C LEU A 126 20.91 13.77 20.08
N THR A 127 22.15 14.16 20.37
CA THR A 127 23.07 13.32 21.16
C THR A 127 22.64 13.27 22.62
N VAL A 128 22.09 14.39 23.14
CA VAL A 128 21.58 14.50 24.51
C VAL A 128 20.20 13.87 24.64
N ASP A 129 19.25 14.25 23.77
CA ASP A 129 17.90 13.67 23.69
C ASP A 129 17.64 13.09 22.30
N LYS A 130 17.85 11.77 22.18
CA LYS A 130 17.69 11.01 20.93
C LYS A 130 16.26 11.03 20.38
N ASN A 131 15.26 11.35 21.21
CA ASN A 131 13.84 11.33 20.86
C ASN A 131 13.21 12.73 20.82
N CYS A 132 14.03 13.79 20.82
CA CYS A 132 13.56 15.16 20.72
C CYS A 132 12.82 15.38 19.38
N LYS A 133 11.48 15.42 19.43
CA LYS A 133 10.63 15.57 18.24
C LYS A 133 10.89 16.88 17.49
N GLU A 134 11.04 17.97 18.23
CA GLU A 134 11.35 19.31 17.66
C GLU A 134 12.72 19.30 16.97
N GLY A 135 13.75 18.74 17.61
CA GLY A 135 15.09 18.60 17.03
C GLY A 135 15.13 17.76 15.75
N LEU A 136 14.41 16.64 15.71
CA LEU A 136 14.32 15.80 14.50
C LEU A 136 13.64 16.54 13.34
N ARG A 137 12.59 17.32 13.62
CA ARG A 137 11.89 18.13 12.61
C ARG A 137 12.79 19.23 12.06
N LEU A 138 13.39 20.02 12.95
CA LEU A 138 14.25 21.14 12.57
C LEU A 138 15.48 20.67 11.78
N LEU A 139 16.16 19.61 12.23
CA LEU A 139 17.26 19.00 11.50
C LEU A 139 16.83 18.46 10.13
N GLY A 140 15.64 17.83 10.07
CA GLY A 140 15.05 17.36 8.82
C GLY A 140 14.91 18.49 7.80
N HIS A 141 14.37 19.65 8.20
CA HIS A 141 14.22 20.80 7.32
C HIS A 141 15.55 21.43 6.91
N VAL A 142 16.52 21.54 7.82
CA VAL A 142 17.84 22.07 7.46
C VAL A 142 18.54 21.16 6.45
N TYR A 143 18.45 19.83 6.61
CA TYR A 143 18.95 18.92 5.58
C TYR A 143 18.19 19.02 4.26
N GLN A 144 16.89 19.33 4.25
CA GLN A 144 16.16 19.59 3.01
C GLN A 144 16.64 20.88 2.33
N ALA A 145 16.85 21.95 3.11
CA ALA A 145 17.33 23.23 2.60
C ALA A 145 18.75 23.11 2.01
N ASN A 146 19.62 22.33 2.68
CA ASN A 146 20.97 22.04 2.22
C ASN A 146 21.04 20.81 1.28
N ASP A 147 19.91 20.43 0.69
CA ASP A 147 19.84 19.43 -0.37
C ASP A 147 20.22 17.98 -0.02
N GLN A 148 20.45 17.71 1.26
CA GLN A 148 20.80 16.40 1.82
C GLN A 148 19.53 15.57 2.09
N LEU A 149 18.77 15.29 1.03
CA LEU A 149 17.44 14.66 1.10
C LEU A 149 17.46 13.27 1.79
N ASP A 150 18.55 12.50 1.64
CA ASP A 150 18.71 11.20 2.31
C ASP A 150 18.77 11.34 3.83
N LYS A 151 19.48 12.35 4.34
CA LYS A 151 19.59 12.62 5.78
C LYS A 151 18.30 13.21 6.33
N ALA A 152 17.64 14.08 5.57
CA ALA A 152 16.32 14.59 5.89
C ALA A 152 15.29 13.46 6.07
N LEU A 153 15.24 12.51 5.13
CA LEU A 153 14.33 11.37 5.19
C LEU A 153 14.55 10.53 6.46
N LYS A 154 15.80 10.28 6.85
CA LYS A 154 16.12 9.55 8.10
C LYS A 154 15.59 10.29 9.33
N CYS A 155 15.66 11.62 9.36
CA CYS A 155 15.12 12.42 10.46
C CYS A 155 13.59 12.28 10.56
N PHE A 156 12.87 12.44 9.43
CA PHE A 156 11.41 12.30 9.40
C PHE A 156 10.93 10.86 9.64
N GLN A 157 11.69 9.84 9.22
CA GLN A 157 11.40 8.45 9.56
C GLN A 157 11.52 8.18 11.07
N ARG A 158 12.54 8.74 11.72
CA ARG A 158 12.67 8.67 13.18
C ARG A 158 11.53 9.40 13.87
N LEU A 159 11.16 10.59 13.40
CA LEU A 159 10.04 11.36 13.92
C LEU A 159 8.72 10.60 13.79
N ASN A 160 8.44 10.00 12.63
CA ASN A 160 7.23 9.20 12.37
C ASN A 160 7.18 7.92 13.23
N LYS A 161 8.33 7.33 13.59
CA LYS A 161 8.38 6.21 14.54
C LYS A 161 8.03 6.62 15.97
N ILE A 162 8.43 7.83 16.39
CA ILE A 162 8.16 8.37 17.72
C ILE A 162 6.71 8.86 17.83
N ASP A 163 6.22 9.51 16.77
CA ASP A 163 4.87 10.08 16.69
C ASP A 163 4.21 9.74 15.34
N PRO A 164 3.55 8.56 15.24
CA PRO A 164 2.88 8.14 14.01
C PRO A 164 1.69 9.01 13.59
N LYS A 165 1.26 9.97 14.43
CA LYS A 165 0.16 10.89 14.13
C LYS A 165 0.66 12.25 13.62
N ASP A 166 1.98 12.46 13.60
CA ASP A 166 2.57 13.68 13.07
C ASP A 166 2.36 13.77 11.55
N LYS A 167 1.49 14.68 11.13
CA LYS A 167 1.07 14.84 9.73
C LYS A 167 2.24 15.18 8.82
N GLU A 168 3.15 16.04 9.31
CA GLU A 168 4.30 16.48 8.55
C GLU A 168 5.30 15.34 8.36
N ALA A 169 5.60 14.58 9.41
CA ALA A 169 6.50 13.43 9.31
C ALA A 169 5.95 12.39 8.31
N MET A 170 4.64 12.10 8.35
CA MET A 170 3.99 11.20 7.37
C MET A 170 4.10 11.73 5.94
N GLU A 171 3.83 13.02 5.74
CA GLU A 171 3.91 13.65 4.42
C GLU A 171 5.33 13.67 3.86
N GLN A 172 6.32 14.04 4.68
CA GLN A 172 7.72 14.08 4.28
C GLN A 172 8.26 12.68 3.96
N VAL A 173 7.93 11.66 4.76
CA VAL A 173 8.32 10.27 4.49
C VAL A 173 7.72 9.75 3.19
N LYS A 174 6.50 10.18 2.83
CA LYS A 174 5.85 9.83 1.56
C LYS A 174 6.46 10.56 0.36
N ASN A 175 6.77 11.84 0.50
CA ASN A 175 7.09 12.72 -0.63
C ASN A 175 8.59 12.81 -0.94
N LEU A 176 9.47 12.75 0.08
CA LEU A 176 10.93 12.84 -0.12
C LEU A 176 11.50 11.75 -1.04
N PRO A 177 11.09 10.47 -0.95
CA PRO A 177 11.54 9.43 -1.90
C PRO A 177 11.23 9.75 -3.36
N ALA A 178 10.05 10.29 -3.64
CA ALA A 178 9.65 10.68 -4.98
C ALA A 178 10.49 11.86 -5.49
N ARG A 179 10.74 12.88 -4.65
CA ARG A 179 11.61 14.03 -4.99
C ARG A 179 13.05 13.60 -5.27
N MET A 180 13.61 12.71 -4.43
CA MET A 180 14.94 12.15 -4.65
C MET A 180 15.03 11.37 -5.97
N THR A 181 13.99 10.61 -6.31
CA THR A 181 13.94 9.85 -7.56
C THR A 181 13.85 10.78 -8.77
N SER A 182 12.97 11.78 -8.74
CA SER A 182 12.85 12.76 -9.82
C SER A 182 14.14 13.56 -10.04
N ARG A 183 14.83 13.94 -8.96
CA ARG A 183 16.15 14.58 -9.06
C ARG A 183 17.18 13.64 -9.70
N LYS A 184 17.32 12.40 -9.21
CA LYS A 184 18.28 11.44 -9.77
C LYS A 184 18.00 11.12 -11.24
N VAL A 185 16.74 11.15 -11.65
CA VAL A 185 16.35 11.03 -13.06
C VAL A 185 16.75 12.28 -13.86
N GLN A 186 16.55 13.49 -13.32
CA GLN A 186 16.98 14.73 -13.99
C GLN A 186 18.51 14.86 -14.06
N GLU A 187 19.23 14.56 -12.99
CA GLU A 187 20.69 14.53 -12.93
C GLU A 187 21.27 13.42 -13.81
N GLY A 188 20.63 12.25 -13.87
CA GLY A 188 20.99 11.17 -14.78
C GLY A 188 20.72 11.48 -16.26
N VAL A 189 19.83 12.42 -16.55
CA VAL A 189 19.57 12.94 -17.91
C VAL A 189 20.56 14.05 -18.30
N GLN A 190 21.11 14.81 -17.35
CA GLN A 190 22.10 15.87 -17.61
C GLN A 190 23.57 15.43 -17.50
N ALA A 191 23.91 14.52 -16.59
CA ALA A 191 25.27 14.10 -16.33
C ALA A 191 25.50 12.69 -16.86
N GLY A 192 25.77 12.59 -18.16
CA GLY A 192 26.35 11.36 -18.73
C GLY A 192 27.63 11.00 -17.97
N GLY A 193 27.52 10.09 -17.00
CA GLY A 193 28.64 9.53 -16.26
C GLY A 193 28.58 9.79 -14.76
N TYR A 194 27.94 8.88 -14.01
CA TYR A 194 28.40 8.47 -12.68
C TYR A 194 28.09 6.98 -12.52
N GLN A 195 28.93 6.19 -13.18
CA GLN A 195 29.18 4.83 -12.79
C GLN A 195 30.20 4.89 -11.65
N ASN A 196 29.80 4.41 -10.46
CA ASN A 196 30.58 4.15 -9.23
C ASN A 196 30.16 5.05 -8.07
N LEU A 197 29.35 4.47 -7.16
CA LEU A 197 29.42 4.60 -5.68
C LEU A 197 28.20 3.99 -4.96
N ILE A 198 27.26 3.44 -5.71
CA ILE A 198 26.43 2.31 -5.25
C ILE A 198 26.82 1.18 -6.20
N ASP A 199 27.02 -0.03 -5.68
CA ASP A 199 27.20 -1.20 -6.55
C ASP A 199 26.07 -1.14 -7.59
N LYS A 200 26.38 -1.02 -8.88
CA LYS A 200 25.35 -0.71 -9.90
C LYS A 200 24.22 -1.71 -9.79
N ASP A 201 24.57 -2.94 -9.46
CA ASP A 201 23.64 -4.03 -9.23
C ASP A 201 22.75 -3.80 -8.01
N GLU A 202 23.25 -3.24 -6.92
CA GLU A 202 22.45 -2.90 -5.73
C GLU A 202 21.54 -1.69 -5.98
N ALA A 203 22.02 -0.67 -6.71
CA ALA A 203 21.19 0.47 -7.13
C ALA A 203 20.08 0.04 -8.10
N HIS A 204 20.42 -0.78 -9.10
CA HIS A 204 19.47 -1.34 -10.04
C HIS A 204 18.48 -2.26 -9.32
N LYS A 205 18.94 -3.12 -8.40
CA LYS A 205 18.08 -3.98 -7.58
C LYS A 205 17.14 -3.17 -6.70
N LEU A 206 17.60 -2.12 -6.04
CA LEU A 206 16.75 -1.25 -5.22
C LEU A 206 15.72 -0.48 -6.06
N ALA A 207 16.12 -0.03 -7.26
CA ALA A 207 15.24 0.64 -8.23
C ALA A 207 14.17 -0.30 -8.80
N ARG A 208 14.55 -1.52 -9.20
CA ARG A 208 13.61 -2.59 -9.56
C ARG A 208 12.69 -2.92 -8.39
N ARG A 209 13.23 -2.89 -7.17
CA ARG A 209 12.48 -3.13 -5.94
C ARG A 209 11.46 -2.05 -5.58
N SER A 210 11.57 -0.86 -6.16
CA SER A 210 10.67 0.27 -5.89
C SER A 210 9.73 0.55 -7.07
N THR A 211 10.03 0.01 -8.24
CA THR A 211 9.27 0.23 -9.47
C THR A 211 8.04 -0.68 -9.51
N ARG A 212 6.91 -0.13 -9.98
CA ARG A 212 5.71 -0.93 -10.28
C ARG A 212 5.97 -1.81 -11.50
N VAL A 213 5.86 -3.13 -11.33
CA VAL A 213 5.97 -4.11 -12.40
C VAL A 213 4.85 -3.91 -13.42
N ARG A 214 5.21 -3.63 -14.68
CA ARG A 214 4.28 -3.41 -15.81
C ARG A 214 4.43 -4.44 -16.93
N THR A 215 5.59 -5.10 -17.06
CA THR A 215 5.85 -6.11 -18.09
C THR A 215 6.20 -7.47 -17.50
N ALA A 216 6.18 -8.51 -18.32
CA ALA A 216 6.55 -9.87 -17.90
C ALA A 216 8.05 -9.95 -17.57
N GLU A 217 8.92 -9.26 -18.31
CA GLU A 217 10.36 -9.22 -18.08
C GLU A 217 10.66 -8.58 -16.71
N GLN A 218 10.00 -7.46 -16.40
CA GLN A 218 10.10 -6.82 -15.09
C GLN A 218 9.61 -7.73 -13.96
N ALA A 219 8.61 -8.59 -14.23
CA ALA A 219 8.13 -9.56 -13.26
C ALA A 219 9.17 -10.66 -12.99
N LEU A 220 9.83 -11.18 -14.04
CA LEU A 220 10.89 -12.17 -13.93
C LEU A 220 12.10 -11.67 -13.14
N GLU A 221 12.56 -10.44 -13.43
CA GLU A 221 13.65 -9.84 -12.64
C GLU A 221 13.27 -9.66 -11.17
N ARG A 222 12.00 -9.29 -10.91
CA ARG A 222 11.49 -9.13 -9.55
C ARG A 222 11.37 -10.45 -8.80
N ILE A 223 11.03 -11.53 -9.49
CA ILE A 223 10.96 -12.87 -8.91
C ILE A 223 12.32 -13.25 -8.34
N ALA A 224 13.40 -13.08 -9.12
CA ALA A 224 14.76 -13.39 -8.66
C ALA A 224 15.14 -12.64 -7.37
N ASP A 225 14.80 -11.34 -7.29
CA ASP A 225 15.08 -10.53 -6.11
C ASP A 225 14.30 -11.01 -4.86
N VAL A 226 13.05 -11.47 -5.03
CA VAL A 226 12.19 -11.95 -3.95
C VAL A 226 12.57 -13.37 -3.53
N GLU A 227 12.99 -14.23 -4.46
CA GLU A 227 13.50 -15.57 -4.16
C GLU A 227 14.76 -15.50 -3.28
N GLU A 228 15.64 -14.52 -3.51
CA GLU A 228 16.80 -14.32 -2.64
C GLU A 228 16.41 -13.88 -1.22
N ASP A 229 15.39 -13.03 -1.08
CA ASP A 229 14.87 -12.63 0.22
C ASP A 229 14.20 -13.82 0.93
N LEU A 230 13.47 -14.66 0.19
CA LEU A 230 12.87 -15.88 0.73
C LEU A 230 13.93 -16.91 1.15
N LYS A 231 15.09 -16.99 0.49
CA LYS A 231 16.20 -17.84 0.97
C LYS A 231 16.67 -17.46 2.38
N LYS A 232 16.57 -16.17 2.75
CA LYS A 232 16.95 -15.66 4.08
C LYS A 232 15.85 -15.94 5.11
N ASP A 233 14.60 -16.04 4.68
CA ASP A 233 13.44 -16.34 5.52
C ASP A 233 12.48 -17.32 4.80
N PRO A 234 12.77 -18.64 4.79
CA PRO A 234 12.03 -19.61 3.98
C PRO A 234 10.57 -19.81 4.40
N GLY A 235 10.18 -19.38 5.60
CA GLY A 235 8.82 -19.50 6.12
C GLY A 235 7.92 -18.30 5.79
N ASN A 236 8.45 -17.30 5.06
CA ASN A 236 7.74 -16.04 4.85
C ASN A 236 6.60 -16.16 3.83
N VAL A 237 5.38 -16.40 4.32
CA VAL A 237 4.18 -16.54 3.48
C VAL A 237 3.88 -15.27 2.67
N ALA A 238 4.22 -14.08 3.18
CA ALA A 238 4.04 -12.83 2.45
C ALA A 238 4.94 -12.75 1.19
N LEU A 239 6.20 -13.21 1.29
CA LEU A 239 7.10 -13.31 0.14
C LEU A 239 6.65 -14.39 -0.84
N MET A 240 6.17 -15.54 -0.35
CA MET A 240 5.60 -16.58 -1.22
C MET A 240 4.37 -16.10 -2.00
N LYS A 241 3.49 -15.33 -1.35
CA LYS A 241 2.36 -14.67 -2.02
C LYS A 241 2.84 -13.69 -3.09
N GLN A 242 3.84 -12.87 -2.78
CA GLN A 242 4.41 -11.94 -3.74
C GLN A 242 5.00 -12.66 -4.96
N LEU A 243 5.67 -13.80 -4.75
CA LEU A 243 6.18 -14.65 -5.83
C LEU A 243 5.03 -15.20 -6.68
N ALA A 244 3.97 -15.71 -6.07
CA ALA A 244 2.79 -16.17 -6.81
C ALA A 244 2.19 -15.07 -7.70
N GLU A 245 1.97 -13.86 -7.16
CA GLU A 245 1.44 -12.72 -7.92
C GLU A 245 2.36 -12.28 -9.06
N LEU A 246 3.67 -12.30 -8.85
CA LEU A 246 4.65 -11.96 -9.90
C LEU A 246 4.72 -13.04 -10.98
N CYS A 247 4.66 -14.32 -10.62
CA CYS A 247 4.58 -15.42 -11.58
C CYS A 247 3.33 -15.30 -12.46
N VAL A 248 2.19 -14.87 -11.90
CA VAL A 248 0.99 -14.57 -12.71
C VAL A 248 1.25 -13.45 -13.73
N LYS A 249 1.94 -12.37 -13.33
CA LYS A 249 2.31 -11.28 -14.24
C LYS A 249 3.33 -11.69 -15.30
N ALA A 250 4.18 -12.66 -14.97
CA ALA A 250 5.15 -13.25 -15.89
C ALA A 250 4.53 -14.30 -16.84
N ASP A 251 3.20 -14.52 -16.79
CA ASP A 251 2.48 -15.60 -17.50
C ASP A 251 3.05 -17.00 -17.19
N GLN A 252 3.47 -17.20 -15.95
CA GLN A 252 4.00 -18.45 -15.38
C GLN A 252 3.00 -19.06 -14.37
N PRO A 253 1.86 -19.61 -14.83
CA PRO A 253 0.80 -20.08 -13.94
C PRO A 253 1.17 -21.35 -13.17
N ALA A 254 2.10 -22.18 -13.66
CA ALA A 254 2.49 -23.41 -12.98
C ALA A 254 3.33 -23.09 -11.73
N GLU A 255 4.27 -22.16 -11.87
CA GLU A 255 5.13 -21.63 -10.83
C GLU A 255 4.31 -20.86 -9.80
N ALA A 256 3.33 -20.07 -10.25
CA ALA A 256 2.39 -19.38 -9.36
C ALA A 256 1.61 -20.35 -8.47
N ILE A 257 1.14 -21.48 -9.02
CA ILE A 257 0.45 -22.53 -8.25
C ILE A 257 1.42 -23.17 -7.25
N ALA A 258 2.65 -23.48 -7.64
CA ALA A 258 3.65 -24.06 -6.74
C ALA A 258 3.98 -23.15 -5.55
N TRP A 259 4.05 -21.83 -5.77
CA TRP A 259 4.20 -20.87 -4.67
C TRP A 259 2.97 -20.78 -3.77
N CYS A 260 1.76 -20.91 -4.33
CA CYS A 260 0.56 -21.04 -3.52
C CYS A 260 0.57 -22.31 -2.67
N ASP A 261 1.05 -23.43 -3.22
CA ASP A 261 1.16 -24.71 -2.50
C ASP A 261 2.10 -24.58 -1.30
N ARG A 262 3.31 -24.02 -1.49
CA ARG A 262 4.27 -23.77 -0.40
C ARG A 262 3.71 -22.84 0.67
N ALA A 263 3.01 -21.78 0.26
CA ALA A 263 2.35 -20.87 1.20
C ALA A 263 1.27 -21.57 2.03
N LEU A 264 0.53 -22.50 1.42
CA LEU A 264 -0.50 -23.29 2.09
C LEU A 264 0.04 -24.44 2.94
N GLU A 265 1.24 -24.94 2.65
CA GLU A 265 1.97 -25.85 3.54
C GLU A 265 2.34 -25.14 4.86
N ALA A 266 2.79 -23.89 4.78
CA ALA A 266 3.11 -23.06 5.94
C ALA A 266 1.86 -22.56 6.68
N GLU A 267 0.85 -22.08 5.94
CA GLU A 267 -0.42 -21.57 6.49
C GLU A 267 -1.63 -22.24 5.80
N PRO A 268 -2.06 -23.44 6.24
CA PRO A 268 -3.14 -24.18 5.60
C PRO A 268 -4.49 -23.44 5.56
N LYS A 269 -4.72 -22.50 6.47
CA LYS A 269 -5.96 -21.72 6.58
C LYS A 269 -5.91 -20.36 5.85
N ASN A 270 -4.86 -20.10 5.07
CA ASN A 270 -4.74 -18.84 4.34
C ASN A 270 -5.72 -18.77 3.16
N GLU A 271 -6.90 -18.19 3.40
CA GLU A 271 -8.00 -18.13 2.42
C GLU A 271 -7.62 -17.39 1.12
N GLN A 272 -6.74 -16.39 1.22
CA GLN A 272 -6.28 -15.64 0.06
C GLN A 272 -5.43 -16.52 -0.87
N MET A 273 -4.51 -17.30 -0.30
CA MET A 273 -3.67 -18.22 -1.08
C MET A 273 -4.49 -19.39 -1.64
N GLN A 274 -5.46 -19.91 -0.87
CA GLN A 274 -6.38 -20.93 -1.39
C GLN A 274 -7.20 -20.41 -2.57
N SER A 275 -7.76 -19.20 -2.46
CA SER A 275 -8.53 -18.58 -3.55
C SER A 275 -7.67 -18.33 -4.80
N MET A 276 -6.44 -17.82 -4.63
CA MET A 276 -5.51 -17.58 -5.73
C MET A 276 -5.15 -18.88 -6.45
N LYS A 277 -4.84 -19.95 -5.71
CA LYS A 277 -4.62 -21.28 -6.27
C LYS A 277 -5.84 -21.76 -7.06
N GLY A 278 -7.03 -21.66 -6.47
CA GLY A 278 -8.29 -22.05 -7.10
C GLY A 278 -8.49 -21.33 -8.44
N ASP A 279 -8.34 -20.00 -8.46
CA ASP A 279 -8.49 -19.20 -9.68
C ASP A 279 -7.49 -19.61 -10.79
N LEU A 280 -6.23 -19.85 -10.42
CA LEU A 280 -5.19 -20.27 -11.36
C LEU A 280 -5.46 -21.67 -11.95
N VAL A 281 -5.87 -22.60 -11.10
CA VAL A 281 -6.21 -23.97 -11.49
C VAL A 281 -7.43 -23.97 -12.41
N LEU A 282 -8.48 -23.22 -12.07
CA LEU A 282 -9.68 -23.08 -12.90
C LEU A 282 -9.36 -22.45 -14.26
N LYS A 283 -8.56 -21.38 -14.29
CA LYS A 283 -8.13 -20.73 -15.54
C LYS A 283 -7.32 -21.67 -16.45
N ARG A 284 -6.45 -22.49 -15.86
CA ARG A 284 -5.68 -23.51 -16.61
C ARG A 284 -6.62 -24.55 -17.24
N GLN A 285 -7.61 -25.00 -16.48
CA GLN A 285 -8.58 -25.99 -16.95
C GLN A 285 -9.53 -25.39 -18.00
N GLU A 286 -9.95 -24.15 -17.84
CA GLU A 286 -10.75 -23.40 -18.82
C GLU A 286 -10.02 -23.32 -20.17
N LYS A 287 -8.74 -22.93 -20.17
CA LYS A 287 -7.90 -22.90 -21.39
C LYS A 287 -7.83 -24.28 -22.06
N LEU A 288 -7.73 -25.36 -21.29
CA LEU A 288 -7.73 -26.73 -21.83
C LEU A 288 -9.07 -27.09 -22.48
N VAL A 289 -10.19 -26.80 -21.79
CA VAL A 289 -11.54 -27.05 -22.32
C VAL A 289 -11.76 -26.28 -23.62
N ALA A 290 -11.39 -25.00 -23.66
CA ALA A 290 -11.51 -24.16 -24.86
C ALA A 290 -10.67 -24.70 -26.04
N LYS A 291 -9.44 -25.15 -25.78
CA LYS A 291 -8.58 -25.76 -26.80
C LYS A 291 -9.18 -27.06 -27.35
N LEU A 292 -9.72 -27.91 -26.47
CA LEU A 292 -10.38 -29.15 -26.87
C LEU A 292 -11.70 -28.91 -27.60
N GLU A 293 -12.45 -27.88 -27.23
CA GLU A 293 -13.67 -27.48 -27.93
C GLU A 293 -13.37 -27.04 -29.36
N ALA A 294 -12.36 -26.18 -29.53
CA ALA A 294 -11.92 -25.72 -30.85
C ALA A 294 -11.45 -26.90 -31.73
N ALA A 295 -10.78 -27.89 -31.13
CA ALA A 295 -10.39 -29.11 -31.82
C ALA A 295 -11.59 -29.99 -32.20
N ALA A 296 -12.57 -30.13 -31.30
CA ALA A 296 -13.78 -30.91 -31.54
C ALA A 296 -14.71 -30.30 -32.60
N ARG A 297 -14.67 -28.98 -32.82
CA ARG A 297 -15.35 -28.32 -33.95
C ARG A 297 -14.76 -28.71 -35.30
N LYS A 298 -13.45 -29.01 -35.36
CA LYS A 298 -12.75 -29.41 -36.59
C LYS A 298 -12.82 -30.91 -36.85
N ASP A 299 -12.71 -31.71 -35.80
CA ASP A 299 -12.74 -33.17 -35.85
C ASP A 299 -13.49 -33.72 -34.64
N GLN A 300 -14.81 -33.83 -34.80
CA GLN A 300 -15.69 -34.24 -33.72
C GLN A 300 -15.42 -35.69 -33.29
N ALA A 301 -15.14 -36.59 -34.23
CA ALA A 301 -14.91 -38.01 -33.96
C ALA A 301 -13.71 -38.22 -33.03
N LYS A 302 -12.64 -37.44 -33.23
CA LYS A 302 -11.41 -37.56 -32.44
C LYS A 302 -11.47 -36.89 -31.07
N TYR A 303 -12.12 -35.73 -30.94
CA TYR A 303 -11.99 -34.88 -29.74
C TYR A 303 -13.25 -34.78 -28.87
N LYS A 304 -14.45 -35.17 -29.35
CA LYS A 304 -15.71 -35.01 -28.60
C LYS A 304 -15.66 -35.62 -27.20
N ALA A 305 -15.16 -36.86 -27.08
CA ALA A 305 -15.07 -37.54 -25.79
C ALA A 305 -14.10 -36.83 -24.82
N ARG A 306 -12.92 -36.42 -25.30
CA ARG A 306 -11.91 -35.70 -24.49
C ARG A 306 -12.43 -34.33 -24.04
N TRP A 307 -13.09 -33.59 -24.93
CA TRP A 307 -13.73 -32.32 -24.60
C TRP A 307 -14.82 -32.50 -23.54
N ALA A 308 -15.73 -33.47 -23.73
CA ALA A 308 -16.80 -33.73 -22.77
C ALA A 308 -16.26 -34.10 -21.38
N GLN A 309 -15.22 -34.94 -21.32
CA GLN A 309 -14.55 -35.29 -20.07
C GLN A 309 -13.88 -34.08 -19.41
N ALA A 310 -13.12 -33.29 -20.17
CA ALA A 310 -12.46 -32.10 -19.66
C ALA A 310 -13.47 -31.05 -19.16
N LYS A 311 -14.60 -30.88 -19.86
CA LYS A 311 -15.70 -30.00 -19.46
C LYS A 311 -16.35 -30.47 -18.16
N LYS A 312 -16.62 -31.79 -18.03
CA LYS A 312 -17.15 -32.37 -16.79
C LYS A 312 -16.20 -32.14 -15.60
N GLN A 313 -14.90 -32.35 -15.81
CA GLN A 313 -13.88 -32.08 -14.78
C GLN A 313 -13.82 -30.60 -14.41
N TYR A 314 -13.86 -29.70 -15.40
CA TYR A 314 -13.86 -28.26 -15.16
C TYR A 314 -15.02 -27.81 -14.28
N VAL A 315 -16.24 -28.24 -14.62
CA VAL A 315 -17.44 -27.93 -13.85
C VAL A 315 -17.35 -28.48 -12.42
N ALA A 316 -16.86 -29.71 -12.25
CA ALA A 316 -16.67 -30.29 -10.92
C ALA A 316 -15.69 -29.48 -10.07
N MET A 317 -14.59 -29.02 -10.66
CA MET A 317 -13.61 -28.16 -9.98
C MET A 317 -14.20 -26.78 -9.63
N GLN A 318 -15.01 -26.19 -10.51
CA GLN A 318 -15.69 -24.92 -10.23
C GLN A 318 -16.64 -25.07 -9.03
N ILE A 319 -17.46 -26.12 -9.01
CA ILE A 319 -18.39 -26.39 -7.91
C ILE A 319 -17.63 -26.57 -6.60
N GLN A 320 -16.57 -27.40 -6.60
CA GLN A 320 -15.76 -27.64 -5.40
C GLN A 320 -15.14 -26.34 -4.86
N GLU A 321 -14.58 -25.50 -5.73
CA GLU A 321 -13.96 -24.24 -5.32
C GLU A 321 -15.00 -23.24 -4.79
N PHE A 322 -16.16 -23.10 -5.43
CA PHE A 322 -17.22 -22.23 -4.93
C PHE A 322 -17.83 -22.74 -3.64
N GLN A 323 -18.01 -24.06 -3.47
CA GLN A 323 -18.45 -24.65 -2.20
C GLN A 323 -17.46 -24.34 -1.07
N ARG A 324 -16.14 -24.46 -1.34
CA ARG A 324 -15.08 -24.07 -0.38
C ARG A 324 -15.19 -22.60 0.01
N ARG A 325 -15.32 -21.69 -0.97
CA ARG A 325 -15.46 -20.25 -0.71
C ARG A 325 -16.71 -19.91 0.08
N VAL A 326 -17.84 -20.53 -0.24
CA VAL A 326 -19.11 -20.37 0.51
C VAL A 326 -18.97 -20.90 1.93
N ALA A 327 -18.26 -22.02 2.15
CA ALA A 327 -18.00 -22.53 3.49
C ALA A 327 -17.08 -21.59 4.30
N ALA A 328 -16.07 -21.01 3.65
CA ALA A 328 -15.17 -20.04 4.27
C ALA A 328 -15.85 -18.70 4.59
N LYS A 329 -16.81 -18.27 3.76
CA LYS A 329 -17.54 -17.00 3.90
C LYS A 329 -19.05 -17.18 3.72
N PRO A 330 -19.77 -17.73 4.72
CA PRO A 330 -21.17 -18.10 4.57
C PRO A 330 -22.14 -16.93 4.31
N THR A 331 -21.75 -15.72 4.69
CA THR A 331 -22.52 -14.47 4.58
C THR A 331 -22.24 -13.70 3.29
N GLU A 332 -21.28 -14.14 2.46
CA GLU A 332 -21.00 -13.53 1.16
C GLU A 332 -21.93 -14.16 0.10
N TYR A 333 -23.16 -13.65 0.03
CA TYR A 333 -24.23 -14.16 -0.82
C TYR A 333 -23.91 -14.12 -2.33
N SER A 334 -23.02 -13.23 -2.78
CA SER A 334 -22.52 -13.19 -4.15
C SER A 334 -21.81 -14.49 -4.55
N LEU A 335 -21.13 -15.16 -3.61
CA LEU A 335 -20.52 -16.48 -3.83
C LEU A 335 -21.57 -17.58 -3.98
N ARG A 336 -22.68 -17.47 -3.24
CA ARG A 336 -23.82 -18.41 -3.38
C ARG A 336 -24.51 -18.25 -4.72
N PHE A 337 -24.63 -17.02 -5.21
CA PHE A 337 -25.10 -16.76 -6.57
C PHE A 337 -24.20 -17.43 -7.60
N ALA A 338 -22.87 -17.24 -7.49
CA ALA A 338 -21.91 -17.84 -8.41
C ALA A 338 -21.99 -19.37 -8.38
N LEU A 339 -22.06 -19.98 -7.18
CA LEU A 339 -22.24 -21.43 -7.01
C LEU A 339 -23.55 -21.91 -7.65
N GLY A 340 -24.67 -21.26 -7.32
CA GLY A 340 -25.99 -21.59 -7.85
C GLY A 340 -26.07 -21.50 -9.37
N LYS A 341 -25.41 -20.50 -9.97
CA LYS A 341 -25.29 -20.37 -11.42
C LYS A 341 -24.49 -21.52 -12.04
N VAL A 342 -23.33 -21.88 -11.49
CA VAL A 342 -22.55 -23.02 -12.00
C VAL A 342 -23.34 -24.33 -11.88
N LEU A 343 -24.04 -24.55 -10.77
CA LEU A 343 -24.89 -25.71 -10.56
C LEU A 343 -26.01 -25.76 -11.61
N TYR A 344 -26.70 -24.64 -11.84
CA TYR A 344 -27.72 -24.51 -12.88
C TYR A 344 -27.16 -24.80 -14.29
N ASP A 345 -26.05 -24.16 -14.66
CA ASP A 345 -25.40 -24.35 -15.97
C ASP A 345 -24.92 -25.81 -16.18
N SER A 346 -24.69 -26.54 -15.08
CA SER A 346 -24.35 -27.97 -15.08
C SER A 346 -25.54 -28.92 -14.97
N ASN A 347 -26.77 -28.39 -15.01
CA ASN A 347 -28.02 -29.13 -14.85
C ASN A 347 -28.19 -29.84 -13.49
N GLN A 348 -27.50 -29.36 -12.45
CA GLN A 348 -27.69 -29.78 -11.05
C GLN A 348 -28.74 -28.87 -10.40
N ILE A 349 -29.99 -29.06 -10.84
CA ILE A 349 -31.10 -28.14 -10.53
C ILE A 349 -31.48 -28.19 -9.05
N ASP A 350 -31.45 -29.36 -8.42
CA ASP A 350 -31.86 -29.53 -7.02
C ASP A 350 -30.86 -28.86 -6.07
N GLU A 351 -29.57 -28.91 -6.38
CA GLU A 351 -28.51 -28.24 -5.63
C GLU A 351 -28.45 -26.73 -5.91
N ALA A 352 -28.81 -26.29 -7.13
CA ALA A 352 -28.81 -24.88 -7.50
C ALA A 352 -29.86 -24.05 -6.72
N ILE A 353 -31.07 -24.59 -6.55
CA ILE A 353 -32.20 -23.89 -5.92
C ILE A 353 -31.86 -23.34 -4.52
N PRO A 354 -31.36 -24.13 -3.54
CA PRO A 354 -31.09 -23.60 -2.19
C PRO A 354 -30.01 -22.53 -2.16
N GLU A 355 -29.00 -22.62 -3.04
CA GLU A 355 -27.94 -21.60 -3.12
C GLU A 355 -28.45 -20.30 -3.74
N LEU A 356 -29.26 -20.38 -4.80
CA LEU A 356 -29.89 -19.22 -5.40
C LEU A 356 -30.94 -18.58 -4.49
N GLN A 357 -31.67 -19.37 -3.69
CA GLN A 357 -32.61 -18.85 -2.69
C GLN A 357 -31.89 -17.99 -1.65
N LYS A 358 -30.76 -18.47 -1.11
CA LYS A 358 -29.92 -17.70 -0.19
C LYS A 358 -29.29 -16.48 -0.87
N ALA A 359 -28.93 -16.59 -2.15
CA ALA A 359 -28.34 -15.49 -2.90
C ALA A 359 -29.26 -14.26 -3.02
N LYS A 360 -30.58 -14.44 -2.95
CA LYS A 360 -31.57 -13.33 -2.98
C LYS A 360 -31.44 -12.36 -1.79
N SER A 361 -30.76 -12.75 -0.72
CA SER A 361 -30.49 -11.87 0.41
C SER A 361 -29.51 -10.73 0.08
N ASP A 362 -28.80 -10.80 -1.05
CA ASP A 362 -28.01 -9.69 -1.59
C ASP A 362 -28.85 -8.87 -2.58
N PRO A 363 -29.13 -7.58 -2.29
CA PRO A 363 -29.90 -6.72 -3.18
C PRO A 363 -29.33 -6.63 -4.59
N THR A 364 -28.00 -6.65 -4.74
CA THR A 364 -27.33 -6.56 -6.04
C THR A 364 -27.47 -7.83 -6.88
N LYS A 365 -27.80 -8.96 -6.23
CA LYS A 365 -28.00 -10.26 -6.88
C LYS A 365 -29.44 -10.77 -6.84
N LYS A 366 -30.36 -10.07 -6.18
CA LYS A 366 -31.77 -10.45 -6.03
C LYS A 366 -32.44 -10.75 -7.37
N ALA A 367 -32.31 -9.85 -8.35
CA ALA A 367 -32.92 -10.03 -9.68
C ALA A 367 -32.29 -11.20 -10.46
N GLU A 368 -30.95 -11.27 -10.50
CA GLU A 368 -30.24 -12.38 -11.15
C GLU A 368 -30.57 -13.73 -10.51
N ALA A 369 -30.56 -13.83 -9.19
CA ALA A 369 -30.90 -15.05 -8.46
C ALA A 369 -32.35 -15.48 -8.71
N GLY A 370 -33.29 -14.54 -8.71
CA GLY A 370 -34.70 -14.81 -9.03
C GLY A 370 -34.91 -15.30 -10.47
N TYR A 371 -34.18 -14.74 -11.44
CA TYR A 371 -34.17 -15.23 -12.82
C TYR A 371 -33.71 -16.70 -12.92
N TYR A 372 -32.56 -17.05 -12.32
CA TYR A 372 -32.09 -18.43 -12.36
C TYR A 372 -33.00 -19.38 -11.56
N LEU A 373 -33.60 -18.95 -10.45
CA LEU A 373 -34.62 -19.73 -9.74
C LEU A 373 -35.85 -20.00 -10.60
N GLY A 374 -36.35 -19.00 -11.32
CA GLY A 374 -37.44 -19.17 -12.27
C GLY A 374 -37.12 -20.24 -13.32
N ARG A 375 -35.89 -20.22 -13.86
CA ARG A 375 -35.41 -21.23 -14.81
C ARG A 375 -35.22 -22.61 -14.19
N CYS A 376 -34.78 -22.70 -12.93
CA CYS A 376 -34.75 -23.96 -12.18
C CYS A 376 -36.16 -24.54 -12.06
N PHE A 377 -37.15 -23.73 -11.70
CA PHE A 377 -38.53 -24.18 -11.58
C PHE A 377 -39.16 -24.56 -12.93
N ILE A 378 -38.82 -23.87 -14.03
CA ILE A 378 -39.18 -24.33 -15.38
C ILE A 378 -38.60 -25.72 -15.65
N SER A 379 -37.33 -25.95 -15.33
CA SER A 379 -36.66 -27.25 -15.54
C SER A 379 -37.34 -28.37 -14.75
N LYS A 380 -37.87 -28.06 -13.55
CA LYS A 380 -38.70 -28.96 -12.74
C LYS A 380 -40.19 -29.00 -13.12
N LYS A 381 -40.61 -28.24 -14.14
CA LYS A 381 -42.01 -28.07 -14.58
C LYS A 381 -42.94 -27.48 -13.51
N ILE A 382 -42.39 -26.75 -12.54
CA ILE A 382 -43.14 -26.10 -11.45
C ILE A 382 -43.46 -24.64 -11.85
N TYR A 383 -44.30 -24.49 -12.88
CA TYR A 383 -44.53 -23.20 -13.55
C TYR A 383 -45.09 -22.11 -12.63
N LYS A 384 -45.95 -22.46 -11.66
CA LYS A 384 -46.48 -21.49 -10.69
C LYS A 384 -45.37 -20.79 -9.88
N MET A 385 -44.36 -21.55 -9.44
CA MET A 385 -43.23 -20.99 -8.70
C MET A 385 -42.33 -20.17 -9.63
N ALA A 386 -42.13 -20.64 -10.87
CA ALA A 386 -41.36 -19.89 -11.86
C ALA A 386 -41.95 -18.50 -12.13
N VAL A 387 -43.25 -18.40 -12.37
CA VAL A 387 -43.95 -17.12 -12.58
C VAL A 387 -43.79 -16.19 -11.38
N ARG A 388 -43.93 -16.71 -10.16
CA ARG A 388 -43.75 -15.91 -8.93
C ARG A 388 -42.33 -15.35 -8.83
N GLU A 389 -41.31 -16.19 -9.00
CA GLU A 389 -39.92 -15.76 -8.92
C GLU A 389 -39.57 -14.74 -10.00
N PHE A 390 -40.06 -14.94 -11.23
CA PHE A 390 -39.87 -14.00 -12.33
C PHE A 390 -40.52 -12.64 -12.06
N LYS A 391 -41.78 -12.62 -11.61
CA LYS A 391 -42.45 -11.36 -11.26
C LYS A 391 -41.67 -10.61 -10.17
N THR A 392 -41.30 -11.29 -9.10
CA THR A 392 -40.50 -10.69 -8.02
C THR A 392 -39.11 -10.25 -8.46
N ALA A 393 -38.48 -10.95 -9.40
CA ALA A 393 -37.19 -10.55 -9.96
C ALA A 393 -37.29 -9.31 -10.87
N ALA A 394 -38.45 -9.11 -11.52
CA ALA A 394 -38.70 -7.98 -12.41
C ALA A 394 -39.23 -6.73 -11.70
N GLU A 395 -39.73 -6.84 -10.46
CA GLU A 395 -40.31 -5.71 -9.67
C GLU A 395 -39.38 -4.48 -9.61
N ASP A 396 -38.08 -4.71 -9.35
CA ASP A 396 -37.09 -3.64 -9.16
C ASP A 396 -36.34 -3.29 -10.47
N LEU A 397 -36.74 -3.86 -11.61
CA LEU A 397 -36.14 -3.60 -12.91
C LEU A 397 -37.03 -2.61 -13.67
N PHE A 398 -36.58 -1.37 -13.83
CA PHE A 398 -37.38 -0.34 -14.51
C PHE A 398 -37.29 -0.44 -16.03
N GLU A 399 -36.07 -0.55 -16.55
CA GLU A 399 -35.80 -0.58 -17.99
C GLU A 399 -36.00 -1.98 -18.58
N MET A 400 -36.63 -2.05 -19.75
CA MET A 400 -36.84 -3.30 -20.50
C MET A 400 -35.56 -3.71 -21.23
N GLU A 401 -34.51 -4.00 -20.46
CA GLU A 401 -33.19 -4.38 -20.97
C GLU A 401 -32.61 -5.59 -20.21
N GLY A 402 -31.56 -6.18 -20.77
CA GLY A 402 -30.81 -7.28 -20.15
C GLY A 402 -31.70 -8.39 -19.59
N ILE A 403 -31.63 -8.57 -18.27
CA ILE A 403 -32.35 -9.65 -17.59
C ILE A 403 -33.87 -9.43 -17.52
N LYS A 404 -34.37 -8.19 -17.61
CA LYS A 404 -35.81 -7.94 -17.63
C LYS A 404 -36.43 -8.53 -18.90
N LYS A 405 -35.83 -8.29 -20.08
CA LYS A 405 -36.25 -8.92 -21.35
C LYS A 405 -36.28 -10.44 -21.25
N GLU A 406 -35.24 -11.03 -20.66
CA GLU A 406 -35.15 -12.48 -20.45
C GLU A 406 -36.29 -13.00 -19.58
N ILE A 407 -36.56 -12.35 -18.44
CA ILE A 407 -37.63 -12.69 -17.51
C ILE A 407 -39.00 -12.61 -18.19
N THR A 408 -39.29 -11.48 -18.85
CA THR A 408 -40.54 -11.22 -19.57
C THR A 408 -40.78 -12.29 -20.65
N TYR A 409 -39.73 -12.67 -21.39
CA TYR A 409 -39.82 -13.73 -22.40
C TYR A 409 -40.20 -15.07 -21.77
N TYR A 410 -39.57 -15.47 -20.66
CA TYR A 410 -39.93 -16.71 -19.99
C TYR A 410 -41.34 -16.68 -19.39
N LEU A 411 -41.81 -15.53 -18.89
CA LEU A 411 -43.20 -15.36 -18.46
C LEU A 411 -44.18 -15.58 -19.62
N ALA A 412 -43.93 -14.94 -20.76
CA ALA A 412 -44.74 -15.12 -21.97
C ALA A 412 -44.80 -16.59 -22.40
N ARG A 413 -43.65 -17.28 -22.42
CA ARG A 413 -43.55 -18.71 -22.74
C ARG A 413 -44.35 -19.59 -21.77
N ILE A 414 -44.32 -19.28 -20.48
CA ILE A 414 -45.09 -20.02 -19.48
C ILE A 414 -46.59 -19.81 -19.68
N TYR A 415 -47.04 -18.57 -19.93
CA TYR A 415 -48.45 -18.28 -20.17
C TYR A 415 -48.97 -18.91 -21.47
N GLU A 416 -48.17 -18.87 -22.54
CA GLU A 416 -48.46 -19.55 -23.81
C GLU A 416 -48.68 -21.04 -23.58
N GLN A 417 -47.76 -21.70 -22.87
CA GLN A 417 -47.87 -23.13 -22.55
C GLN A 417 -49.07 -23.44 -21.65
N ALA A 418 -49.46 -22.52 -20.77
CA ALA A 418 -50.63 -22.64 -19.90
C ALA A 418 -51.97 -22.31 -20.60
N GLY A 419 -51.95 -21.95 -21.89
CA GLY A 419 -53.14 -21.55 -22.65
C GLY A 419 -53.67 -20.16 -22.31
N GLN A 420 -52.94 -19.38 -21.51
CA GLN A 420 -53.31 -18.01 -21.12
C GLN A 420 -52.89 -17.02 -22.21
N LYS A 421 -53.53 -17.12 -23.38
CA LYS A 421 -53.15 -16.36 -24.59
C LYS A 421 -53.03 -14.85 -24.35
N ALA A 422 -54.02 -14.24 -23.69
CA ALA A 422 -54.02 -12.79 -23.43
C ALA A 422 -52.79 -12.35 -22.62
N ASN A 423 -52.41 -13.11 -21.59
CA ASN A 423 -51.23 -12.82 -20.78
C ASN A 423 -49.94 -13.03 -21.59
N ALA A 424 -49.89 -14.07 -22.43
CA ALA A 424 -48.73 -14.33 -23.27
C ALA A 424 -48.49 -13.22 -24.30
N ILE A 425 -49.56 -12.78 -24.98
CA ILE A 425 -49.51 -11.68 -25.95
C ILE A 425 -49.03 -10.40 -25.27
N ALA A 426 -49.60 -10.02 -24.14
CA ALA A 426 -49.20 -8.79 -23.43
C ALA A 426 -47.70 -8.77 -23.05
N GLU A 427 -47.17 -9.88 -22.54
CA GLU A 427 -45.74 -9.98 -22.20
C GLU A 427 -44.87 -9.92 -23.47
N TYR A 428 -45.26 -10.59 -24.55
CA TYR A 428 -44.53 -10.53 -25.82
C TYR A 428 -44.56 -9.13 -26.48
N GLU A 429 -45.71 -8.46 -26.49
CA GLU A 429 -45.86 -7.08 -26.98
C GLU A 429 -44.93 -6.14 -26.21
N SER A 430 -44.87 -6.26 -24.88
CA SER A 430 -44.00 -5.41 -24.06
C SER A 430 -42.51 -5.55 -24.39
N ILE A 431 -42.08 -6.71 -24.93
CA ILE A 431 -40.72 -6.89 -25.44
C ILE A 431 -40.61 -6.27 -26.83
N ALA A 432 -41.56 -6.55 -27.72
CA ALA A 432 -41.54 -6.09 -29.11
C ALA A 432 -41.59 -4.55 -29.25
N GLU A 433 -42.24 -3.86 -28.31
CA GLU A 433 -42.26 -2.40 -28.21
C GLU A 433 -40.86 -1.78 -28.12
N VAL A 434 -39.93 -2.47 -27.45
CA VAL A 434 -38.56 -2.00 -27.22
C VAL A 434 -37.55 -2.69 -28.14
N ASP A 435 -37.82 -3.94 -28.51
CA ASP A 435 -36.92 -4.77 -29.31
C ASP A 435 -37.72 -5.78 -30.15
N PHE A 436 -38.17 -5.30 -31.32
CA PHE A 436 -39.02 -6.05 -32.24
C PHE A 436 -38.39 -7.38 -32.74
N ASN A 437 -37.06 -7.48 -32.74
CA ASN A 437 -36.33 -8.65 -33.24
C ASN A 437 -35.79 -9.54 -32.10
N TYR A 438 -36.27 -9.35 -30.87
CA TYR A 438 -35.83 -10.17 -29.75
C TYR A 438 -36.28 -11.62 -29.91
N ARG A 439 -35.33 -12.52 -30.21
CA ARG A 439 -35.56 -13.97 -30.36
C ARG A 439 -36.66 -14.29 -31.39
N ASP A 440 -37.66 -15.07 -30.99
CA ASP A 440 -38.82 -15.48 -31.79
C ASP A 440 -40.12 -14.76 -31.37
N VAL A 441 -40.03 -13.62 -30.66
CA VAL A 441 -41.19 -12.91 -30.09
C VAL A 441 -42.24 -12.55 -31.15
N THR A 442 -41.83 -11.98 -32.28
CA THR A 442 -42.73 -11.59 -33.37
C THR A 442 -43.44 -12.79 -33.99
N GLN A 443 -42.70 -13.86 -34.27
CA GLN A 443 -43.29 -15.11 -34.76
C GLN A 443 -44.30 -15.71 -33.77
N ARG A 444 -44.03 -15.58 -32.45
CA ARG A 444 -44.95 -16.05 -31.40
C ARG A 444 -46.23 -15.23 -31.34
N LEU A 445 -46.13 -13.91 -31.48
CA LEU A 445 -47.28 -13.00 -31.54
C LEU A 445 -48.19 -13.32 -32.71
N GLU A 446 -47.65 -13.50 -33.90
CA GLU A 446 -48.42 -13.89 -35.09
C GLU A 446 -49.18 -15.21 -34.90
N ASN A 447 -48.56 -16.17 -34.21
CA ASN A 447 -49.17 -17.48 -33.95
C ASN A 447 -50.26 -17.47 -32.85
N LEU A 448 -50.25 -16.44 -31.99
CA LEU A 448 -51.18 -16.30 -30.86
C LEU A 448 -52.35 -15.37 -31.15
N SER A 449 -52.17 -14.48 -32.12
CA SER A 449 -53.19 -13.59 -32.73
C SER A 449 -54.23 -14.42 -33.48
#